data_AF-L0A5R9-F1
#
_entry.id   AF-L0A5R9-F1
#
_cell.length_a   1.000
_cell.length_b   1.000
_cell.length_c   1.000
_cell.angle_alpha   90.00
_cell.angle_beta   90.00
_cell.angle_gamma   90.00
#
_symmetry.space_group_name_H-M   'P 1'
#
loop_
_entity.id
_entity.type
_entity.pdbx_description
1 polymer ?
#
loop_
_entity_poly.entity_id
_entity_poly.type
_entity_poly.pdbx_seq_one_letter_code
_entity_poly.pdbx_strand_id
1 'polypeptide(L)'
;MQTCFAAKLEARKAGDMLTELEEGLLGPAQHILPGDLLTGQDSRSDREKVRMRARIVRLGHTGFSLEHLAAHFQRCVEAISQDLDRFEQHDVHGLADGQAPGKPAKITPEMVTLVYPKLAEQRVWNCDLLSEAIEQELQVSIKREAIRVKLLELGYRWKRRCYSPARTPDPAAVTESDPLIGALKKGL
;
A
#
# COMPACT_ATOMS: atom_id res chain seq x y z
N MET A 1 -17.17 15.23 26.65
CA MET A 1 -16.01 14.57 27.29
C MET A 1 -15.30 13.69 26.26
N GLN A 2 -14.38 14.27 25.49
CA GLN A 2 -13.63 13.57 24.44
C GLN A 2 -12.23 13.28 25.00
N THR A 3 -11.91 12.02 25.25
CA THR A 3 -10.61 11.60 25.75
C THR A 3 -9.57 11.75 24.64
N CYS A 4 -8.73 12.78 24.75
CA CYS A 4 -7.58 13.02 23.91
C CYS A 4 -6.55 11.90 24.10
N PHE A 5 -6.62 10.85 23.29
CA PHE A 5 -5.57 9.83 23.18
C PHE A 5 -4.36 10.42 22.46
N ALA A 6 -3.52 11.17 23.18
CA ALA A 6 -2.21 11.58 22.70
C ALA A 6 -1.27 10.37 22.69
N ALA A 7 -1.24 9.62 21.60
CA ALA A 7 -0.27 8.54 21.39
C ALA A 7 0.79 8.98 20.38
N LYS A 8 2.04 8.71 20.73
CA LYS A 8 3.24 9.14 20.01
C LYS A 8 3.45 8.23 18.81
N LEU A 9 3.55 8.79 17.60
CA LEU A 9 4.06 8.06 16.45
C LEU A 9 5.58 7.94 16.64
N GLU A 10 6.06 6.80 17.15
CA GLU A 10 7.48 6.50 17.17
C GLU A 10 7.81 5.71 15.89
N ALA A 11 8.71 6.26 15.08
CA ALA A 11 9.36 5.51 14.01
C ALA A 11 10.07 4.30 14.65
N ARG A 12 9.52 3.10 14.52
CA ARG A 12 10.37 1.91 14.59
C ARG A 12 11.13 1.89 13.27
N LYS A 13 12.37 2.35 13.30
CA LYS A 13 13.37 2.18 12.23
C LYS A 13 13.36 0.70 11.86
N ALA A 14 12.77 0.34 10.72
CA ALA A 14 12.92 -0.98 10.16
C ALA A 14 14.34 -1.04 9.58
N GLY A 15 15.26 -1.66 10.32
CA GLY A 15 16.57 -2.10 9.84
C GLY A 15 17.58 -1.01 9.53
N ASP A 16 18.63 -0.94 10.34
CA ASP A 16 19.96 -0.60 9.82
C ASP A 16 20.34 -1.63 8.75
N MET A 17 20.39 -1.23 7.48
CA MET A 17 21.07 -1.96 6.39
C MET A 17 21.37 -1.03 5.20
N LEU A 18 21.86 0.18 5.45
CA LEU A 18 22.47 1.02 4.41
C LEU A 18 23.71 1.72 4.96
N THR A 19 24.80 0.96 5.00
CA THR A 19 26.19 1.46 4.94
C THR A 19 27.03 0.24 4.62
N GLU A 20 27.38 0.07 3.35
CA GLU A 20 28.61 -0.47 2.74
C GLU A 20 28.32 -0.42 1.23
N LEU A 21 28.52 0.75 0.63
CA LEU A 21 29.69 1.08 -0.19
C LEU A 21 29.82 0.20 -1.43
N GLU A 22 29.61 0.86 -2.56
CA GLU A 22 30.12 0.54 -3.87
C GLU A 22 31.58 0.04 -3.82
N GLU A 23 31.85 -1.09 -4.48
CA GLU A 23 32.77 -1.22 -5.63
C GLU A 23 33.14 -2.69 -5.82
N GLY A 24 33.03 -3.22 -7.05
CA GLY A 24 33.69 -4.48 -7.40
C GLY A 24 33.05 -5.36 -8.48
N LEU A 25 33.25 -4.96 -9.73
CA LEU A 25 33.56 -5.82 -10.89
C LEU A 25 32.63 -6.99 -11.32
N LEU A 26 32.11 -6.82 -12.54
CA LEU A 26 32.10 -7.76 -13.69
C LEU A 26 31.56 -9.20 -13.54
N GLY A 27 30.51 -9.48 -14.33
CA GLY A 27 30.43 -10.72 -15.12
C GLY A 27 29.03 -11.35 -15.25
N PRO A 28 28.67 -11.96 -16.40
CA PRO A 28 27.31 -11.87 -16.93
C PRO A 28 26.46 -13.15 -16.84
N ALA A 29 25.14 -12.93 -16.99
CA ALA A 29 24.12 -13.81 -17.55
C ALA A 29 24.04 -15.25 -16.99
N GLN A 30 23.12 -15.48 -16.05
CA GLN A 30 22.50 -16.80 -15.84
C GLN A 30 21.01 -16.65 -15.50
N HIS A 31 20.19 -17.12 -16.44
CA HIS A 31 18.78 -17.55 -16.33
C HIS A 31 18.00 -17.21 -15.05
N ILE A 32 17.08 -16.25 -15.17
CA ILE A 32 15.85 -16.26 -14.37
C ILE A 32 14.80 -16.99 -15.23
N LEU A 33 14.41 -18.17 -14.76
CA LEU A 33 13.36 -19.01 -15.34
C LEU A 33 12.00 -18.26 -15.34
N PRO A 34 11.12 -18.47 -16.34
CA PRO A 34 9.76 -17.97 -16.30
C PRO A 34 8.95 -18.83 -15.31
N GLY A 35 8.98 -18.44 -14.04
CA GLY A 35 8.35 -19.15 -12.91
C GLY A 35 7.13 -18.46 -12.31
N ASP A 36 6.69 -17.31 -12.83
CA ASP A 36 5.50 -16.58 -12.35
C ASP A 36 4.21 -17.03 -13.06
N LEU A 37 4.09 -18.32 -13.36
CA LEU A 37 2.80 -18.88 -13.78
C LEU A 37 1.91 -19.02 -12.53
N LEU A 38 0.88 -18.17 -12.47
CA LEU A 38 -0.38 -18.35 -11.74
C LEU A 38 -0.48 -17.84 -10.29
N THR A 39 0.11 -16.68 -9.95
CA THR A 39 -0.37 -15.89 -8.79
C THR A 39 -1.54 -14.98 -9.19
N GLY A 40 -2.54 -15.55 -9.86
CA GLY A 40 -3.76 -14.84 -10.26
C GLY A 40 -4.80 -14.94 -9.15
N GLN A 41 -5.02 -13.86 -8.41
CA GLN A 41 -6.25 -13.69 -7.63
C GLN A 41 -7.42 -13.42 -8.59
N ASP A 42 -7.71 -14.38 -9.46
CA ASP A 42 -8.70 -14.21 -10.51
C ASP A 42 -10.09 -14.45 -9.92
N SER A 43 -10.94 -13.44 -10.04
CA SER A 43 -12.33 -13.58 -9.64
C SER A 43 -12.98 -14.71 -10.46
N ARG A 44 -14.06 -15.33 -9.95
CA ARG A 44 -14.76 -16.40 -10.68
C ARG A 44 -15.14 -15.97 -12.10
N SER A 45 -15.54 -14.72 -12.28
CA SER A 45 -15.85 -14.11 -13.57
C SER A 45 -14.66 -14.08 -14.53
N ASP A 46 -13.44 -13.84 -14.03
CA ASP A 46 -12.26 -13.76 -14.90
C ASP A 46 -11.89 -15.14 -15.47
N ARG A 47 -12.00 -16.19 -14.65
CA ARG A 47 -11.80 -17.58 -15.10
C ARG A 47 -12.83 -18.02 -16.15
N GLU A 48 -14.06 -17.55 -16.05
CA GLU A 48 -15.11 -17.83 -17.03
C GLU A 48 -14.82 -17.15 -18.38
N LYS A 49 -14.33 -15.89 -18.36
CA LYS A 49 -13.88 -15.18 -19.56
C LYS A 49 -12.70 -15.87 -20.25
N VAL A 50 -11.67 -16.23 -19.49
CA VAL A 50 -10.48 -16.94 -20.00
C VAL A 50 -10.89 -18.23 -20.69
N ARG A 51 -11.76 -19.02 -20.04
CA ARG A 51 -12.28 -20.27 -20.61
C ARG A 51 -13.05 -20.05 -21.91
N MET A 52 -13.86 -19.00 -21.98
CA MET A 52 -14.63 -18.66 -23.18
C MET A 52 -13.71 -18.26 -24.34
N ARG A 53 -12.71 -17.40 -24.10
CA ARG A 53 -11.70 -17.03 -25.11
C ARG A 53 -10.88 -18.22 -25.59
N ALA A 54 -10.46 -19.10 -24.67
CA ALA A 54 -9.76 -20.33 -25.05
C ALA A 54 -10.59 -21.23 -25.99
N ARG A 55 -11.92 -21.28 -25.80
CA ARG A 55 -12.82 -22.00 -26.71
C ARG A 55 -12.93 -21.30 -28.07
N ILE A 56 -12.99 -19.97 -28.10
CA ILE A 56 -12.98 -19.19 -29.34
C ILE A 56 -11.71 -19.49 -30.14
N VAL A 57 -10.54 -19.39 -29.52
CA VAL A 57 -9.24 -19.67 -30.16
C VAL A 57 -9.19 -21.09 -30.70
N ARG A 58 -9.61 -22.07 -29.90
CA ARG A 58 -9.65 -23.48 -30.33
C ARG A 58 -10.55 -23.69 -31.55
N LEU A 59 -11.74 -23.09 -31.56
CA LEU A 59 -12.67 -23.21 -32.68
C LEU A 59 -12.18 -22.43 -33.91
N GLY A 60 -11.55 -21.26 -33.72
CA GLY A 60 -10.90 -20.51 -34.80
C GLY A 60 -9.83 -21.35 -35.51
N HIS A 61 -8.97 -22.05 -34.76
CA HIS A 61 -7.97 -22.96 -35.33
C HIS A 61 -8.57 -24.15 -36.10
N THR A 62 -9.78 -24.59 -35.77
CA THR A 62 -10.49 -25.64 -36.54
C THR A 62 -11.13 -25.12 -37.84
N GLY A 63 -11.02 -23.82 -38.14
CA GLY A 63 -11.49 -23.22 -39.39
C GLY A 63 -12.89 -22.63 -39.36
N PHE A 64 -13.46 -22.38 -38.17
CA PHE A 64 -14.74 -21.69 -38.06
C PHE A 64 -14.60 -20.21 -38.45
N SER A 65 -15.56 -19.68 -39.21
CA SER A 65 -15.59 -18.27 -39.58
C SER A 65 -15.93 -17.37 -38.38
N LEU A 66 -15.48 -16.12 -38.43
CA LEU A 66 -15.74 -15.13 -37.36
C LEU A 66 -17.24 -14.92 -37.12
N GLU A 67 -18.06 -14.90 -38.19
CA GLU A 67 -19.51 -14.77 -38.09
C GLU A 67 -20.16 -15.94 -37.35
N HIS A 68 -19.69 -17.16 -37.62
CA HIS A 68 -20.19 -18.34 -36.94
C HIS A 68 -19.84 -18.33 -35.45
N LEU A 69 -18.60 -17.93 -35.12
CA LEU A 69 -18.16 -17.78 -33.73
C LEU A 69 -18.95 -16.69 -33.00
N ALA A 70 -19.16 -15.54 -33.64
CA ALA A 70 -19.96 -14.44 -33.12
C ALA A 70 -21.39 -14.89 -32.79
N ALA A 71 -22.04 -15.62 -33.69
CA ALA A 71 -23.36 -16.20 -33.45
C ALA A 71 -23.36 -17.25 -32.34
N HIS A 72 -22.37 -18.15 -32.32
CA HIS A 72 -22.27 -19.23 -31.34
C HIS A 72 -22.04 -18.72 -29.91
N PHE A 73 -21.16 -17.72 -29.74
CA PHE A 73 -20.84 -17.12 -28.45
C PHE A 73 -21.71 -15.89 -28.11
N GLN A 74 -22.63 -15.50 -28.99
CA GLN A 74 -23.53 -14.33 -28.84
C GLN A 74 -22.76 -13.02 -28.58
N ARG A 75 -21.71 -12.78 -29.39
CA ARG A 75 -20.87 -11.57 -29.31
C ARG A 75 -20.74 -10.91 -30.67
N CYS A 76 -20.32 -9.65 -30.71
CA CYS A 76 -20.02 -8.98 -31.97
C CYS A 76 -18.75 -9.56 -32.62
N VAL A 77 -18.68 -9.48 -33.94
CA VAL A 77 -17.57 -10.00 -34.75
C VAL A 77 -16.26 -9.32 -34.37
N GLU A 78 -16.29 -8.01 -34.08
CA GLU A 78 -15.12 -7.23 -33.66
C GLU A 78 -14.54 -7.74 -32.35
N ALA A 79 -15.39 -8.13 -31.39
CA ALA A 79 -14.92 -8.66 -30.11
C ALA A 79 -14.27 -10.05 -30.26
N ILE A 80 -14.78 -10.87 -31.18
CA ILE A 80 -14.16 -12.17 -31.51
C ILE A 80 -12.81 -11.94 -32.20
N SER A 81 -12.74 -11.04 -33.19
CA SER A 81 -11.48 -10.68 -33.86
C SER A 81 -10.45 -10.21 -32.84
N GLN A 82 -10.83 -9.30 -31.95
CA GLN A 82 -9.92 -8.77 -30.93
C GLN A 82 -9.43 -9.85 -29.95
N ASP A 83 -10.27 -10.83 -29.60
CA ASP A 83 -9.85 -11.94 -28.74
C ASP A 83 -8.87 -12.88 -29.44
N LEU A 84 -9.02 -13.09 -30.76
CA LEU A 84 -8.04 -13.83 -31.58
C LEU A 84 -6.74 -13.03 -31.74
N ASP A 85 -6.82 -11.74 -32.08
CA ASP A 85 -5.66 -10.85 -32.21
C ASP A 85 -4.86 -10.78 -30.90
N ARG A 86 -5.53 -10.71 -29.74
CA ARG A 86 -4.87 -10.76 -28.42
C ARG A 86 -4.10 -12.06 -28.22
N PHE A 87 -4.67 -13.20 -28.61
CA PHE A 87 -4.00 -14.49 -28.51
C PHE A 87 -2.82 -14.57 -29.47
N GLU A 88 -2.93 -14.05 -30.69
CA GLU A 88 -1.80 -14.01 -31.63
C GLU A 88 -0.65 -13.12 -31.13
N GLN A 89 -0.97 -12.01 -30.46
CA GLN A 89 0.02 -11.06 -29.95
C GLN A 89 0.69 -11.50 -28.64
N HIS A 90 -0.04 -12.19 -27.77
CA HIS A 90 0.39 -12.46 -26.38
C HIS A 90 0.28 -13.94 -25.97
N ASP A 91 -0.05 -14.83 -26.90
CA ASP A 91 -0.26 -16.27 -26.67
C ASP A 91 -1.24 -16.52 -25.51
N VAL A 92 -0.99 -17.53 -24.68
CA VAL A 92 -1.80 -17.89 -23.51
C VAL A 92 -2.02 -16.70 -22.56
N HIS A 93 -1.07 -15.76 -22.45
CA HIS A 93 -1.24 -14.57 -21.61
C HIS A 93 -2.32 -13.61 -22.14
N GLY A 94 -2.56 -13.58 -23.46
CA GLY A 94 -3.60 -12.77 -24.10
C GLY A 94 -5.04 -13.23 -23.81
N LEU A 95 -5.21 -14.42 -23.23
CA LEU A 95 -6.53 -14.94 -22.85
C LEU A 95 -7.08 -14.27 -21.59
N ALA A 96 -6.19 -13.89 -20.66
CA ALA A 96 -6.57 -13.19 -19.45
C ALA A 96 -6.77 -11.69 -19.72
N ASP A 97 -7.74 -11.09 -19.03
CA ASP A 97 -7.75 -9.64 -18.92
C ASP A 97 -6.53 -9.21 -18.11
N GLY A 98 -5.79 -8.22 -18.62
CA GLY A 98 -4.73 -7.60 -17.84
C GLY A 98 -5.31 -6.95 -16.57
N GLN A 99 -4.49 -6.80 -15.54
CA GLN A 99 -4.89 -6.07 -14.35
C GLN A 99 -5.22 -4.63 -14.73
N ALA A 100 -6.49 -4.24 -14.54
CA ALA A 100 -6.89 -2.87 -14.80
C ALA A 100 -6.03 -1.91 -13.97
N PRO A 101 -5.58 -0.78 -14.54
CA PRO A 101 -4.85 0.21 -13.77
C PRO A 101 -5.73 0.62 -12.59
N GLY A 102 -5.24 0.36 -11.39
CA GLY A 102 -5.96 0.68 -10.17
C GLY A 102 -6.25 2.17 -10.09
N LYS A 103 -7.18 2.56 -9.21
CA LYS A 103 -7.41 3.97 -8.92
C LYS A 103 -6.07 4.63 -8.51
N PRO A 104 -5.72 5.81 -9.05
CA PRO A 104 -4.51 6.50 -8.65
C PRO A 104 -4.47 6.68 -7.13
N ALA A 105 -3.26 6.56 -6.57
CA ALA A 105 -3.06 6.72 -5.14
C ALA A 105 -3.57 8.10 -4.70
N LYS A 106 -4.38 8.12 -3.64
CA LYS A 106 -4.94 9.37 -3.09
C LYS A 106 -3.87 10.28 -2.49
N ILE A 107 -2.73 9.72 -2.13
CA ILE A 107 -1.59 10.44 -1.56
C ILE A 107 -0.48 10.41 -2.61
N THR A 108 -0.12 11.59 -3.09
CA THR A 108 0.96 11.76 -4.05
C THR A 108 2.32 11.65 -3.36
N PRO A 109 3.40 11.34 -4.10
CA PRO A 109 4.75 11.34 -3.54
C PRO A 109 5.16 12.69 -2.93
N GLU A 110 4.68 13.80 -3.49
CA GLU A 110 4.92 15.15 -2.97
C GLU A 110 4.36 15.34 -1.56
N MET A 111 3.13 14.87 -1.31
CA MET A 111 2.52 14.89 0.02
C MET A 111 3.34 14.08 1.03
N VAL A 112 3.92 12.96 0.60
CA VAL A 112 4.77 12.13 1.46
C VAL A 112 6.03 12.89 1.87
N THR A 113 6.64 13.64 0.96
CA THR A 113 7.81 14.50 1.24
C THR A 113 7.52 15.54 2.31
N LEU A 114 6.30 16.10 2.36
CA LEU A 114 5.88 17.05 3.41
C LEU A 114 5.60 16.38 4.76
N VAL A 115 5.12 15.14 4.75
CA VAL A 115 4.82 14.39 5.97
C VAL A 115 6.11 14.00 6.70
N TYR A 116 7.17 13.62 5.99
CA TYR A 116 8.43 13.20 6.60
C TYR A 116 9.05 14.18 7.62
N PRO A 117 9.26 15.47 7.31
CA PRO A 117 9.84 16.41 8.27
C PRO A 117 8.93 16.60 9.48
N LYS A 118 7.60 16.63 9.28
CA LYS A 118 6.64 16.73 10.39
C LYS A 118 6.77 15.53 11.34
N LEU A 119 6.93 14.31 10.81
CA LEU A 119 7.12 13.12 11.63
C LEU A 119 8.46 13.09 12.41
N ALA A 120 9.46 13.86 11.98
CA ALA A 120 10.75 13.95 12.66
C ALA A 120 10.75 14.91 13.86
N GLU A 121 9.73 15.77 13.99
CA GLU A 121 9.61 16.70 15.10
C GLU A 121 9.43 15.96 16.44
N GLN A 122 9.92 16.57 17.54
CA GLN A 122 9.73 16.03 18.89
C GLN A 122 8.28 16.19 19.43
N ARG A 123 7.30 16.32 18.53
CA ARG A 123 5.87 16.45 18.85
C ARG A 123 5.10 15.20 18.40
N VAL A 124 3.97 14.96 19.06
CA VAL A 124 3.03 13.91 18.67
C VAL A 124 2.16 14.38 17.51
N TRP A 125 2.31 13.76 16.34
CA TRP A 125 1.45 13.95 15.17
C TRP A 125 0.36 12.87 15.11
N ASN A 126 -0.90 13.30 15.05
CA ASN A 126 -2.05 12.45 14.76
C ASN A 126 -2.37 12.50 13.25
N CYS A 127 -3.05 11.48 12.72
CA CYS A 127 -3.48 11.44 11.33
C CYS A 127 -4.36 12.66 10.97
N ASP A 128 -5.20 13.12 11.90
CA ASP A 128 -6.06 14.30 11.69
C ASP A 128 -5.22 15.59 11.57
N LEU A 129 -4.21 15.75 12.43
CA LEU A 129 -3.28 16.90 12.37
C LEU A 129 -2.43 16.87 11.10
N LEU A 130 -2.06 15.68 10.62
CA LEU A 130 -1.34 15.52 9.36
C LEU A 130 -2.24 15.87 8.16
N SER A 131 -3.53 15.51 8.19
CA SER A 131 -4.45 15.96 7.12
C SER A 131 -4.61 17.46 7.11
N GLU A 132 -4.77 18.10 8.26
CA GLU A 132 -4.89 19.56 8.36
C GLU A 132 -3.62 20.26 7.85
N ALA A 133 -2.43 19.74 8.21
CA ALA A 133 -1.17 20.30 7.74
C ALA A 133 -0.99 20.17 6.21
N ILE A 134 -1.39 19.04 5.63
CA ILE A 134 -1.36 18.84 4.17
C ILE A 134 -2.38 19.75 3.48
N GLU A 135 -3.57 19.91 4.06
CA GLU A 135 -4.59 20.80 3.52
C GLU A 135 -4.13 22.27 3.54
N GLN A 136 -3.43 22.71 4.58
CA GLN A 136 -2.87 24.05 4.65
C GLN A 136 -1.78 24.31 3.60
N GLU A 137 -0.86 23.37 3.42
CA GLU A 137 0.30 23.56 2.53
C GLU A 137 -0.01 23.29 1.06
N LEU A 138 -0.78 22.25 0.77
CA LEU A 138 -1.08 21.81 -0.61
C LEU A 138 -2.50 22.13 -1.06
N GLN A 139 -3.38 22.65 -0.18
CA GLN A 139 -4.78 22.92 -0.49
C GLN A 139 -5.54 21.68 -0.98
N VAL A 140 -5.10 20.48 -0.57
CA VAL A 140 -5.75 19.21 -0.89
C VAL A 140 -6.32 18.57 0.37
N SER A 141 -7.64 18.31 0.36
CA SER A 141 -8.32 17.65 1.46
C SER A 141 -8.15 16.12 1.37
N ILE A 142 -7.46 15.55 2.36
CA ILE A 142 -7.18 14.11 2.43
C ILE A 142 -7.89 13.52 3.64
N LYS A 143 -8.62 12.42 3.41
CA LYS A 143 -9.25 11.67 4.51
C LYS A 143 -8.18 11.06 5.40
N ARG A 144 -8.39 11.14 6.72
CA ARG A 144 -7.58 10.48 7.76
C ARG A 144 -7.17 9.04 7.41
N GLU A 145 -8.10 8.24 6.90
CA GLU A 145 -7.84 6.83 6.58
C GLU A 145 -6.79 6.66 5.47
N ALA A 146 -6.76 7.56 4.49
CA ALA A 146 -5.73 7.52 3.45
C ALA A 146 -4.34 7.74 4.06
N ILE A 147 -4.20 8.71 4.98
CA ILE A 147 -2.95 8.98 5.69
C ILE A 147 -2.54 7.78 6.53
N ARG A 148 -3.48 7.18 7.26
CA ARG A 148 -3.23 5.98 8.06
C ARG A 148 -2.69 4.84 7.20
N VAL A 149 -3.37 4.50 6.09
CA VAL A 149 -2.93 3.46 5.16
C VAL A 149 -1.54 3.77 4.64
N LYS A 150 -1.28 5.02 4.25
CA LYS A 150 0.04 5.41 3.75
C LYS A 150 1.14 5.31 4.80
N LEU A 151 0.88 5.72 6.03
CA LEU A 151 1.84 5.57 7.13
C LEU A 151 2.15 4.10 7.40
N LEU A 152 1.16 3.21 7.28
CA LEU A 152 1.37 1.77 7.42
C LEU A 152 2.26 1.20 6.29
N GLU A 153 2.04 1.63 5.04
CA GLU A 153 2.90 1.30 3.89
C GLU A 153 4.34 1.77 4.11
N LEU A 154 4.52 2.97 4.66
CA LEU A 154 5.82 3.54 5.02
C LEU A 154 6.48 2.87 6.25
N GLY A 155 5.86 1.83 6.81
CA GLY A 155 6.41 1.08 7.94
C GLY A 155 6.11 1.67 9.33
N TYR A 156 5.43 2.82 9.41
CA TYR A 156 5.03 3.37 10.70
C TYR A 156 3.94 2.51 11.34
N ARG A 157 4.02 2.36 12.65
CA ARG A 157 3.01 1.67 13.46
C ARG A 157 2.67 2.52 14.66
N TRP A 158 1.39 2.54 15.02
CA TRP A 158 0.95 3.27 16.19
C TRP A 158 1.37 2.54 17.46
N LYS A 159 2.30 3.13 18.22
CA LYS A 159 2.71 2.57 19.51
C LYS A 159 1.70 2.99 20.57
N ARG A 160 0.98 2.02 21.13
CA ARG A 160 0.20 2.27 22.35
C ARG A 160 1.18 2.43 23.50
N ARG A 161 1.13 3.56 24.20
CA ARG A 161 1.83 3.67 25.49
C ARG A 161 1.07 2.80 26.49
N CYS A 162 1.64 1.65 26.86
CA CYS A 162 1.21 0.96 28.06
C CYS A 162 1.68 1.80 29.25
N TYR A 163 0.75 2.11 30.16
CA TYR A 163 1.11 2.69 31.46
C TYR A 163 2.03 1.69 32.18
N SER A 164 3.27 2.10 32.42
CA SER A 164 4.21 1.35 33.24
C SER A 164 4.50 2.17 34.49
N PRO A 165 3.99 1.77 35.67
CA PRO A 165 4.31 2.41 36.95
C PRO A 165 5.80 2.40 37.30
N ALA A 166 6.59 1.58 36.61
CA ALA A 166 8.01 1.37 36.88
C ALA A 166 8.95 2.34 36.12
N ARG A 167 8.41 3.32 35.40
CA ARG A 167 9.26 4.32 34.72
C ARG A 167 9.85 5.26 35.77
N THR A 168 11.18 5.24 35.94
CA THR A 168 11.90 6.19 36.79
C THR A 168 11.56 7.61 36.34
N PRO A 169 10.91 8.42 37.20
CA PRO A 169 10.59 9.79 36.84
C PRO A 169 11.89 10.61 36.70
N ASP A 170 11.81 11.71 35.96
CA ASP A 170 12.92 12.65 35.81
C ASP A 170 13.34 13.16 37.20
N PRO A 171 14.62 13.03 37.61
CA PRO A 171 15.07 13.43 38.95
C PRO A 171 14.79 14.91 39.27
N ALA A 172 14.77 15.79 38.27
CA ALA A 172 14.42 17.20 38.46
C ALA A 172 12.94 17.36 38.85
N ALA A 173 12.04 16.68 38.14
CA ALA A 173 10.61 16.71 38.41
C ALA A 173 10.23 16.04 39.75
N VAL A 174 11.00 15.05 40.19
CA VAL A 174 10.83 14.42 41.52
C VAL A 174 11.16 15.42 42.63
N THR A 175 12.27 16.14 42.49
CA THR A 175 12.74 17.11 43.48
C THR A 175 11.72 18.23 43.70
N GLU A 176 11.06 18.70 42.64
CA GLU A 176 10.00 19.71 42.71
C GLU A 176 8.69 19.15 43.30
N SER A 177 8.40 17.87 43.07
CA SER A 177 7.16 17.23 43.47
C SER A 177 7.18 16.70 44.92
N ASP A 178 8.34 16.33 45.44
CA ASP A 178 8.52 15.80 46.80
C ASP A 178 7.99 16.71 47.92
N PRO A 179 8.23 18.04 47.93
CA PRO A 179 7.66 18.92 48.96
C PRO A 179 6.13 19.02 48.85
N LEU A 180 5.57 18.97 47.63
CA LEU A 180 4.13 19.00 47.38
C LEU A 180 3.46 17.70 47.84
N ILE A 181 4.06 16.55 47.54
CA ILE A 181 3.61 15.24 48.02
C ILE A 181 3.73 15.17 49.54
N GLY A 182 4.79 15.74 50.11
CA GLY A 182 4.97 15.85 51.55
C GLY A 182 3.86 16.66 52.23
N ALA A 183 3.48 17.80 51.67
CA ALA A 183 2.38 18.62 52.17
C ALA A 183 1.02 17.91 52.07
N LEU A 184 0.77 17.22 50.96
CA LEU A 184 -0.45 16.42 50.76
C LEU A 184 -0.53 15.23 51.73
N LYS A 185 0.58 14.54 51.99
CA LYS A 185 0.64 13.45 52.97
C LYS A 185 0.43 13.92 54.40
N LYS A 186 0.84 15.15 54.71
CA LYS A 186 0.62 15.79 56.02
C LYS A 186 -0.79 16.35 56.17
N GLY A 187 -1.59 16.33 55.11
CA GLY A 187 -3.02 16.67 55.14
C GLY A 187 -3.32 18.15 54.95
N LEU A 188 -2.36 18.94 54.44
CA LEU A 188 -2.18 20.36 54.77
C LEU A 188 -1.73 20.54 56.23
#